data_AF-A0A5C3LTJ3-F1
#
_entry.id   AF-A0A5C3LTJ3-F1
#
_cell.length_a   1.000
_cell.length_b   1.000
_cell.length_c   1.000
_cell.angle_alpha   90.00
_cell.angle_beta   90.00
_cell.angle_gamma   90.00
#
_symmetry.space_group_name_H-M   'P 1'
#
loop_
_entity.id
_entity.type
_entity.pdbx_description
1 polymer ?
#
loop_
_entity_poly.entity_id
_entity_poly.type
_entity_poly.pdbx_seq_one_letter_code
_entity_poly.pdbx_strand_id
1 'polypeptide(L)'
;MQEAREGMLAFDPEDTPALLDTLDNYLKEYDNSDDFKTIEEYLPYRIPNAGYRVCSHFTRWTMDIHLTEEESEAVHVFEWALGGVLALANDYFSWKKEKFQLTDRVRNAVPLLMNQ
;
A
#
# COMPACT_ATOMS: atom_id res chain seq x y z
N MET A 1 -7.96 -16.42 -7.13
CA MET A 1 -6.62 -16.19 -6.56
C MET A 1 -5.65 -17.32 -6.91
N GLN A 2 -6.01 -18.59 -6.73
CA GLN A 2 -5.11 -19.71 -7.03
C GLN A 2 -4.63 -19.74 -8.50
N GLU A 3 -5.54 -19.67 -9.47
CA GLU A 3 -5.19 -19.63 -10.91
C GLU A 3 -4.25 -18.47 -11.27
N ALA A 4 -4.46 -17.28 -10.66
CA ALA A 4 -3.60 -16.12 -10.90
C ALA A 4 -2.18 -16.34 -10.34
N ARG A 5 -2.07 -16.94 -9.15
CA ARG A 5 -0.76 -17.27 -8.55
C ARG A 5 -0.01 -18.31 -9.36
N GLU A 6 -0.71 -19.34 -9.83
CA GLU A 6 -0.14 -20.38 -10.69
C GLU A 6 0.33 -19.78 -12.02
N GLY A 7 -0.46 -18.88 -12.62
CA GLY A 7 -0.09 -18.18 -13.85
C GLY A 7 1.14 -17.27 -13.67
N MET A 8 1.22 -16.54 -12.56
CA MET A 8 2.39 -15.69 -12.26
C MET A 8 3.65 -16.55 -12.05
N LEU A 9 3.56 -17.64 -11.27
CA LEU A 9 4.70 -18.55 -11.04
C LEU A 9 5.16 -19.25 -12.32
N ALA A 10 4.24 -19.56 -13.24
CA ALA A 10 4.60 -20.13 -14.53
C ALA A 10 5.28 -19.12 -15.46
N PHE A 11 4.94 -17.84 -15.34
CA PHE A 11 5.52 -16.75 -16.14
C PHE A 11 6.91 -16.37 -15.63
N ASP A 12 7.05 -16.19 -14.33
CA ASP A 12 8.29 -15.85 -13.66
C ASP A 12 8.41 -16.65 -12.35
N PRO A 13 9.11 -17.79 -12.36
CA PRO A 13 9.28 -18.62 -11.18
C PRO A 13 10.31 -18.05 -10.18
N GLU A 14 11.12 -17.07 -10.57
CA GLU A 14 12.21 -16.55 -9.73
C GLU A 14 11.73 -15.45 -8.80
N ASP A 15 11.04 -14.42 -9.29
CA ASP A 15 10.66 -13.25 -8.47
C ASP A 15 9.21 -13.25 -8.01
N THR A 16 8.34 -14.02 -8.68
CA THR A 16 6.94 -14.19 -8.23
C THR A 16 6.82 -14.61 -6.77
N PRO A 17 7.62 -15.55 -6.21
CA PRO A 17 7.52 -15.93 -4.80
C PRO A 17 7.63 -14.72 -3.84
N ALA A 18 8.58 -13.82 -4.05
CA ALA A 18 8.76 -12.63 -3.21
C ALA A 18 7.60 -11.63 -3.35
N LEU A 19 7.03 -11.49 -4.55
CA LEU A 19 5.84 -10.69 -4.79
C LEU A 19 4.61 -11.27 -4.09
N LEU A 20 4.43 -12.59 -4.11
CA LEU A 20 3.34 -13.27 -3.41
C LEU A 20 3.46 -13.12 -1.89
N ASP A 21 4.67 -13.21 -1.35
CA ASP A 21 4.92 -12.95 0.07
C ASP A 21 4.58 -11.51 0.45
N THR A 22 4.89 -10.54 -0.41
CA THR A 22 4.53 -9.12 -0.22
C THR A 22 3.01 -8.96 -0.19
N LEU A 23 2.29 -9.63 -1.09
CA LEU A 23 0.83 -9.62 -1.11
C LEU A 23 0.24 -10.27 0.14
N ASP A 24 0.80 -11.39 0.59
CA ASP A 24 0.34 -12.11 1.78
C ASP A 24 0.57 -11.29 3.05
N ASN A 25 1.69 -10.57 3.13
CA ASN A 25 1.95 -9.63 4.23
C ASN A 25 0.99 -8.44 4.20
N TYR A 26 0.74 -7.85 3.02
CA TYR A 26 -0.27 -6.80 2.88
C TYR A 26 -1.63 -7.27 3.38
N LEU A 27 -2.11 -8.44 2.98
CA LEU A 27 -3.42 -8.95 3.41
C LEU A 27 -3.52 -9.21 4.92
N LYS A 28 -2.39 -9.45 5.61
CA LYS A 28 -2.34 -9.58 7.07
C LYS A 28 -2.33 -8.22 7.78
N GLU A 29 -1.64 -7.25 7.19
CA GLU A 29 -1.38 -5.93 7.80
C GLU A 29 -2.40 -4.86 7.41
N TYR A 30 -3.20 -5.08 6.35
CA TYR A 30 -3.99 -4.01 5.72
C TYR A 30 -4.95 -3.32 6.68
N ASP A 31 -5.39 -3.98 7.76
CA ASP A 31 -6.33 -3.42 8.72
C ASP A 31 -5.91 -3.67 10.18
N ASN A 32 -4.87 -2.97 10.62
CA ASN A 32 -4.24 -3.19 11.93
C ASN A 32 -4.41 -2.05 12.96
N SER A 33 -5.07 -0.93 12.64
CA SER A 33 -5.23 0.23 13.55
C SER A 33 -6.39 1.15 13.12
N ASP A 34 -6.95 1.93 14.05
CA ASP A 34 -8.18 2.71 13.86
C ASP A 34 -8.30 4.05 14.63
N ASP A 35 -7.29 4.49 15.39
CA ASP A 35 -7.36 5.75 16.17
C ASP A 35 -6.14 6.65 15.90
N PHE A 36 -6.35 7.70 15.09
CA PHE A 36 -5.31 8.66 14.69
C PHE A 36 -5.80 10.07 14.97
N LYS A 37 -4.94 10.94 15.50
CA LYS A 37 -5.24 12.36 15.77
C LYS A 37 -4.49 13.30 14.84
N THR A 38 -3.38 12.83 14.29
CA THR A 38 -2.50 13.60 13.40
C THR A 38 -2.23 12.85 12.10
N ILE A 39 -1.83 13.58 11.05
CA ILE A 39 -1.44 12.96 9.78
C ILE A 39 -0.16 12.14 9.96
N GLU A 40 0.71 12.58 10.85
CA GLU A 40 1.95 11.93 11.24
C GLU A 40 1.69 10.56 11.89
N GLU A 41 0.63 10.43 12.69
CA GLU A 41 0.17 9.15 13.24
C GLU A 41 -0.55 8.28 12.19
N TYR A 42 -1.29 8.91 11.27
CA TYR A 42 -2.10 8.23 10.27
C TYR A 42 -1.30 7.64 9.11
N LEU A 43 -0.28 8.35 8.59
CA LEU A 43 0.49 7.91 7.42
C LEU A 43 1.19 6.55 7.59
N PRO A 44 1.83 6.24 8.73
CA PRO A 44 2.42 4.92 8.96
C PRO A 44 1.43 3.77 8.86
N TYR A 45 0.17 3.99 9.20
CA TYR A 45 -0.92 3.05 8.96
C TYR A 45 -1.37 3.06 7.49
N ARG A 46 -1.62 4.27 6.97
CA ARG A 46 -2.31 4.43 5.69
C ARG A 46 -1.46 4.01 4.50
N ILE A 47 -0.14 4.20 4.53
CA ILE A 47 0.75 3.84 3.41
C ILE A 47 0.70 2.32 3.12
N PRO A 48 0.89 1.42 4.12
CA PRO A 48 0.64 -0.01 3.93
C PRO A 48 -0.81 -0.32 3.55
N ASN A 49 -1.79 0.27 4.23
CA ASN A 49 -3.22 0.05 3.97
C ASN A 49 -3.64 0.44 2.54
N ALA A 50 -3.03 1.48 1.97
CA ALA A 50 -3.25 1.91 0.58
C ALA A 50 -2.65 0.95 -0.46
N GLY A 51 -1.93 -0.09 -0.02
CA GLY A 51 -1.35 -1.11 -0.89
C GLY A 51 -0.09 -0.65 -1.61
N TYR A 52 0.54 0.44 -1.18
CA TYR A 52 1.71 1.02 -1.87
C TYR A 52 2.82 -0.02 -2.11
N ARG A 53 3.18 -0.80 -1.08
CA ARG A 53 4.23 -1.84 -1.16
C ARG A 53 3.93 -2.91 -2.21
N VAL A 54 2.66 -3.34 -2.30
CA VAL A 54 2.23 -4.33 -3.29
C VAL A 54 2.28 -3.72 -4.68
N CYS A 55 1.81 -2.48 -4.85
CA CYS A 55 1.87 -1.78 -6.12
C CYS A 55 3.31 -1.57 -6.60
N SER A 56 4.22 -1.09 -5.74
CA SER A 56 5.61 -0.84 -6.14
C SER A 56 6.38 -2.13 -6.42
N HIS A 57 6.14 -3.21 -5.66
CA HIS A 57 6.70 -4.53 -5.98
C HIS A 57 6.13 -5.07 -7.30
N PHE A 58 4.83 -4.98 -7.51
CA PHE A 58 4.22 -5.42 -8.77
C PHE A 58 4.78 -4.63 -9.97
N THR A 59 4.98 -3.31 -9.85
CA THR A 59 5.61 -2.51 -10.91
C THR A 59 7.03 -2.98 -11.20
N ARG A 60 7.86 -3.18 -10.18
CA ARG A 60 9.23 -3.70 -10.36
C ARG A 60 9.23 -5.07 -11.05
N TRP A 61 8.37 -5.97 -10.59
CA TRP A 61 8.17 -7.29 -11.18
C TRP A 61 7.79 -7.21 -12.67
N THR A 62 6.80 -6.39 -13.03
CA THR A 62 6.39 -6.22 -14.44
C THR A 62 7.45 -5.60 -15.34
N MET A 63 8.41 -4.88 -14.75
CA MET A 63 9.47 -4.20 -15.46
C MET A 63 10.80 -4.95 -15.43
N ASP A 64 10.85 -6.14 -14.82
CA ASP A 64 12.07 -6.93 -14.61
C ASP A 64 13.15 -6.11 -13.89
N ILE A 65 12.74 -5.38 -12.83
CA ILE A 65 13.63 -4.57 -11.99
C ILE A 65 13.87 -5.27 -10.66
N HIS A 66 15.13 -5.66 -10.43
CA HIS A 66 15.59 -6.30 -9.22
C HIS A 66 16.43 -5.33 -8.40
N LEU A 67 16.06 -5.14 -7.14
CA LEU A 67 16.83 -4.33 -6.22
C LEU A 67 17.59 -5.25 -5.25
N THR A 68 18.87 -5.01 -5.12
CA THR A 68 19.65 -5.49 -3.98
C THR A 68 19.14 -4.85 -2.69
N GLU A 69 19.50 -5.42 -1.54
CA GLU A 69 19.16 -4.83 -0.24
C GLU A 69 19.69 -3.40 -0.10
N GLU A 70 20.91 -3.16 -0.60
CA GLU A 70 21.56 -1.85 -0.60
C GLU A 70 20.80 -0.82 -1.46
N GLU A 71 20.32 -1.23 -2.64
CA GLU A 71 19.50 -0.38 -3.50
C GLU A 71 18.11 -0.14 -2.91
N SER A 72 17.51 -1.15 -2.30
CA SER A 72 16.22 -1.05 -1.59
C SER A 72 16.30 -0.04 -0.45
N GLU A 73 17.35 -0.10 0.36
CA GLU A 73 17.59 0.87 1.44
C GLU A 73 17.85 2.28 0.88
N ALA A 74 18.63 2.39 -0.20
CA ALA A 74 18.94 3.68 -0.82
C ALA A 74 17.69 4.42 -1.34
N VAL A 75 16.63 3.69 -1.71
CA VAL A 75 15.38 4.28 -2.19
C VAL A 75 14.28 4.40 -1.12
N HIS A 76 14.50 3.90 0.10
CA HIS A 76 13.47 3.78 1.13
C HIS A 76 12.73 5.11 1.43
N VAL A 77 13.46 6.23 1.50
CA VAL A 77 12.87 7.56 1.75
C VAL A 77 11.97 8.01 0.59
N PHE A 78 12.33 7.67 -0.65
CA PHE A 78 11.50 7.96 -1.82
C PHE A 78 10.25 7.10 -1.82
N GLU A 79 10.38 5.80 -1.52
CA GLU A 79 9.26 4.88 -1.38
C GLU A 79 8.26 5.35 -0.31
N TRP A 80 8.76 5.82 0.84
CA TRP A 80 7.92 6.38 1.89
C TRP A 80 7.16 7.63 1.43
N ALA A 81 7.84 8.57 0.77
CA ALA A 81 7.21 9.78 0.26
C ALA A 81 6.16 9.49 -0.82
N LEU A 82 6.47 8.60 -1.76
CA LEU A 82 5.54 8.16 -2.81
C LEU A 82 4.33 7.43 -2.24
N GLY A 83 4.54 6.60 -1.22
CA GLY A 83 3.47 5.96 -0.46
C GLY A 83 2.51 6.98 0.13
N GLY A 84 3.04 8.04 0.76
CA GLY A 84 2.25 9.14 1.29
C GLY A 84 1.45 9.88 0.21
N VAL A 85 2.08 10.17 -0.93
CA VAL A 85 1.40 10.80 -2.08
C VAL A 85 0.27 9.93 -2.59
N LEU A 86 0.50 8.63 -2.81
CA LEU A 86 -0.52 7.70 -3.29
C LEU A 86 -1.70 7.62 -2.30
N ALA A 87 -1.41 7.45 -1.01
CA ALA A 87 -2.41 7.37 0.05
C ALA A 87 -3.28 8.62 0.14
N LEU A 88 -2.66 9.80 0.24
CA LEU A 88 -3.38 11.06 0.43
C LEU A 88 -4.10 11.52 -0.83
N ALA A 89 -3.54 11.25 -2.02
CA ALA A 89 -4.25 11.49 -3.27
C ALA A 89 -5.50 10.60 -3.36
N ASN A 90 -5.39 9.31 -2.98
CA ASN A 90 -6.54 8.42 -2.92
C ASN A 90 -7.60 8.99 -1.98
N ASP A 91 -7.23 9.33 -0.74
CA ASP A 91 -8.13 9.90 0.26
C ASP A 91 -8.86 11.15 -0.26
N TYR A 92 -8.14 12.08 -0.89
CA TYR A 92 -8.72 13.32 -1.42
C TYR A 92 -9.76 13.06 -2.52
N PHE A 93 -9.42 12.23 -3.51
CA PHE A 93 -10.32 11.96 -4.64
C PHE A 93 -11.46 11.01 -4.27
N SER A 94 -11.24 10.07 -3.35
CA SER A 94 -12.24 9.09 -2.93
C SER A 94 -13.22 9.65 -1.89
N TRP A 95 -12.87 10.74 -1.18
CA TRP A 95 -13.67 11.24 -0.05
C TRP A 95 -15.15 11.47 -0.36
N LYS A 96 -15.46 12.01 -1.55
CA LYS A 96 -16.86 12.25 -1.97
C LYS A 96 -17.70 10.97 -1.99
N LYS A 97 -17.07 9.83 -2.29
CA LYS A 97 -17.69 8.51 -2.27
C LYS A 97 -17.71 7.94 -0.85
N GLU A 98 -16.57 7.98 -0.16
CA GLU A 98 -16.38 7.30 1.13
C GLU A 98 -17.20 7.91 2.27
N LYS A 99 -17.43 9.23 2.26
CA LYS A 99 -18.21 9.91 3.31
C LYS A 99 -19.67 9.45 3.44
N PHE A 100 -20.18 8.77 2.42
CA PHE A 100 -21.53 8.21 2.39
C PHE A 100 -21.54 6.68 2.41
N GLN A 101 -20.37 6.05 2.51
CA GLN A 101 -20.25 4.61 2.54
C GLN A 101 -20.72 4.10 3.90
N LEU A 102 -21.57 3.08 3.91
CA LEU A 102 -21.93 2.35 5.13
C LEU A 102 -20.70 1.53 5.56
N THR A 103 -19.97 2.05 6.54
CA THR A 103 -18.82 1.41 7.13
C THR A 103 -18.81 1.69 8.63
N ASP A 104 -18.23 0.78 9.39
CA ASP A 104 -17.94 0.93 10.81
C ASP A 104 -16.82 1.96 11.07
N ARG A 105 -15.96 2.22 10.07
CA ARG A 105 -14.74 3.03 10.23
C ARG A 105 -14.43 3.85 8.98
N VAL A 106 -14.11 5.13 9.16
CA VAL A 106 -13.65 6.01 8.06
C VAL A 106 -12.13 6.14 8.12
N ARG A 107 -11.45 5.61 7.10
CA ARG A 107 -9.98 5.65 6.95
C ARG A 107 -9.62 6.62 5.84
N ASN A 108 -9.67 7.91 6.17
CA ASN A 108 -9.45 8.97 5.21
C ASN A 108 -8.87 10.20 5.93
N ALA A 109 -7.82 10.80 5.37
CA ALA A 109 -7.18 11.98 5.92
C ALA A 109 -8.07 13.23 5.92
N VAL A 110 -9.06 13.33 5.03
CA VAL A 110 -9.91 14.52 4.92
C VAL A 110 -10.68 14.81 6.21
N PRO A 111 -11.48 13.88 6.77
CA PRO A 111 -12.16 14.13 8.05
C PRO A 111 -11.19 14.29 9.22
N LEU A 112 -10.02 13.64 9.18
CA LEU A 112 -8.98 13.83 10.20
C LEU A 112 -8.50 15.28 10.24
N LEU A 113 -8.17 15.85 9.08
CA LEU A 113 -7.74 17.26 8.94
C LEU A 113 -8.84 18.26 9.24
N MET A 114 -10.11 17.94 8.97
CA MET A 114 -11.23 18.81 9.31
C MET A 114 -11.48 18.91 10.83
N ASN A 115 -10.97 17.95 11.61
CA ASN A 115 -11.15 17.86 13.06
C ASN A 115 -9.90 18.27 13.86
N GLN A 116 -8.84 18.76 13.20
CA GLN A 116 -7.68 19.40 13.83
C GLN A 116 -7.98 20.86 14.15
#